data_AF-A0A381ZUM3-F1
#
_entry.id   AF-A0A381ZUM3-F1
#
_cell.length_a   1.000
_cell.length_b   1.000
_cell.length_c   1.000
_cell.angle_alpha   90.00
_cell.angle_beta   90.00
_cell.angle_gamma   90.00
#
_symmetry.space_group_name_H-M   'P 1'
#
loop_
_entity.id
_entity.type
_entity.pdbx_description
1 polymer ?
#
loop_
_entity_poly.entity_id
_entity_poly.type
_entity_poly.pdbx_seq_one_letter_code
_entity_poly.pdbx_strand_id
1 'polypeptide(L)'
;MNYPTADTGHIYPEMSKYIDSNGFTFDHKEEITTEEFEEALTEKMHFVAHCVFNEKESFPKSNREFINGEDFEGKLVDYLKDSPYWEDEGAEWVYCIAYDGHIVKIGMSLSSLKKRFASYSCGTRKAMKKGSCSTTNYVITESNYHGITEGMKVEIYGIRIEKKYSTETAFGGRTRTMETLRGRGYEEWVTDIFIETTGHIPILCVQKGNSSE
;
A
#
# COMPACT_ATOMS: atom_id res chain seq x y z
N MET A 1 -5.35 1.56 -25.92
CA MET A 1 -4.31 0.56 -25.63
C MET A 1 -5.01 -0.69 -25.16
N ASN A 2 -4.52 -1.86 -25.57
CA ASN A 2 -5.05 -3.13 -25.11
C ASN A 2 -4.38 -3.47 -23.78
N TYR A 3 -5.03 -3.06 -22.70
CA TYR A 3 -4.63 -3.34 -21.33
C TYR A 3 -5.08 -4.76 -20.94
N PRO A 4 -4.30 -5.49 -20.12
CA PRO A 4 -4.79 -6.72 -19.51
C PRO A 4 -6.08 -6.47 -18.70
N THR A 5 -7.01 -7.41 -18.70
CA THR A 5 -8.10 -7.37 -17.70
C THR A 5 -7.51 -7.62 -16.32
N ALA A 6 -8.04 -6.98 -15.28
CA ALA A 6 -7.67 -7.26 -13.89
C ALA A 6 -7.90 -8.74 -13.53
N ASP A 7 -7.10 -9.30 -12.62
CA ASP A 7 -7.34 -10.67 -12.15
C ASP A 7 -8.63 -10.73 -11.32
N THR A 8 -9.59 -11.53 -11.77
CA THR A 8 -10.87 -11.76 -11.09
C THR A 8 -10.88 -13.07 -10.29
N GLY A 9 -9.69 -13.64 -10.04
CA GLY A 9 -9.51 -14.91 -9.33
C GLY A 9 -8.98 -16.06 -10.19
N HIS A 10 -8.58 -15.78 -11.43
CA HIS A 10 -8.02 -16.78 -12.35
C HIS A 10 -6.55 -17.07 -12.08
N ILE A 11 -5.78 -16.08 -11.64
CA ILE A 11 -4.36 -16.23 -11.30
C ILE A 11 -4.20 -16.52 -9.81
N TYR A 12 -4.87 -15.74 -8.97
CA TYR A 12 -4.92 -15.93 -7.53
C TYR A 12 -6.38 -16.02 -7.07
N PRO A 13 -6.90 -17.19 -6.68
CA PRO A 13 -8.33 -17.38 -6.39
C PRO A 13 -8.94 -16.39 -5.40
N GLU A 14 -8.17 -15.97 -4.39
CA GLU A 14 -8.58 -15.01 -3.37
C GLU A 14 -8.79 -13.59 -3.89
N MET A 15 -8.31 -13.28 -5.11
CA MET A 15 -8.55 -12.00 -5.78
C MET A 15 -10.04 -11.75 -6.02
N SER A 16 -10.83 -12.82 -6.18
CA SER A 16 -12.30 -12.78 -6.31
C SER A 16 -13.03 -12.15 -5.12
N LYS A 17 -12.36 -12.02 -3.96
CA LYS A 17 -12.88 -11.32 -2.79
C LYS A 17 -12.82 -9.80 -2.90
N TYR A 18 -12.11 -9.29 -3.91
CA TYR A 18 -11.90 -7.86 -4.12
C TYR A 18 -12.38 -7.45 -5.51
N ILE A 19 -12.13 -8.24 -6.55
CA ILE A 19 -12.49 -7.94 -7.95
C ILE A 19 -13.16 -9.15 -8.57
N ASP A 20 -14.32 -8.97 -9.20
CA ASP A 20 -15.04 -9.98 -9.97
C ASP A 20 -15.35 -9.50 -11.40
N SER A 21 -16.20 -10.22 -12.13
CA SER A 21 -16.58 -9.86 -13.50
C SER A 21 -17.34 -8.54 -13.64
N ASN A 22 -17.83 -7.98 -12.53
CA ASN A 22 -18.57 -6.72 -12.47
C ASN A 22 -17.73 -5.55 -11.93
N GLY A 23 -16.47 -5.79 -11.56
CA GLY A 23 -15.56 -4.78 -11.00
C GLY A 23 -15.20 -5.06 -9.54
N PHE A 24 -14.99 -4.02 -8.74
CA PHE A 24 -14.79 -4.18 -7.30
C PHE A 24 -16.03 -4.80 -6.63
N THR A 25 -15.79 -5.76 -5.74
CA THR A 25 -16.82 -6.41 -4.90
C THR A 25 -17.19 -5.59 -3.67
N PHE A 26 -16.60 -4.41 -3.53
CA PHE A 26 -16.83 -3.42 -2.48
C PHE A 26 -17.04 -2.04 -3.09
N ASP A 27 -17.74 -1.16 -2.39
CA ASP A 27 -17.84 0.25 -2.75
C ASP A 27 -16.86 1.05 -1.88
N HIS A 28 -15.82 1.62 -2.51
CA HIS A 28 -14.83 2.42 -1.80
C HIS A 28 -15.44 3.69 -1.20
N LYS A 29 -16.58 4.18 -1.71
CA LYS A 29 -17.23 5.40 -1.21
C LYS A 29 -17.84 5.23 0.17
N GLU A 30 -18.06 3.99 0.60
CA GLU A 30 -18.52 3.67 1.96
C GLU A 30 -17.37 3.70 2.98
N GLU A 31 -16.12 3.74 2.54
CA GLU A 31 -14.97 3.93 3.42
C GLU A 31 -14.86 5.41 3.84
N ILE A 32 -14.28 5.67 5.01
CA ILE A 32 -14.02 7.04 5.48
C ILE A 32 -13.07 7.78 4.53
N THR A 33 -13.30 9.09 4.35
CA THR A 33 -12.41 9.94 3.56
C THR A 33 -11.11 10.24 4.29
N THR A 34 -10.09 10.66 3.55
CA THR A 34 -8.83 11.13 4.14
C THR A 34 -9.02 12.35 5.04
N GLU A 35 -9.92 13.26 4.68
CA GLU A 35 -10.23 14.47 5.47
C GLU A 35 -10.89 14.10 6.81
N GLU A 36 -11.95 13.29 6.78
CA GLU A 36 -12.63 12.83 8.00
C GLU A 36 -11.69 12.02 8.90
N PHE A 37 -10.81 11.21 8.30
CA PHE A 37 -9.87 10.42 9.08
C PHE A 37 -8.75 11.27 9.71
N GLU A 38 -8.28 12.34 9.05
CA GLU A 38 -7.37 13.31 9.66
C GLU A 38 -7.99 13.99 10.89
N GLU A 39 -9.28 14.32 10.83
CA GLU A 39 -10.02 14.86 11.98
C GLU A 39 -10.07 13.87 13.14
N ALA A 40 -10.36 12.59 12.87
CA ALA A 40 -10.37 11.53 13.87
C ALA A 40 -8.98 11.26 14.47
N LEU A 41 -7.93 11.29 13.65
CA LEU A 41 -6.55 11.07 14.08
C LEU A 41 -6.00 12.24 14.90
N THR A 42 -6.53 13.45 14.72
CA THR A 42 -5.94 14.70 15.22
C THR A 42 -4.49 14.91 14.75
N GLU A 43 -4.12 14.26 13.66
CA GLU A 43 -2.79 14.27 13.05
C GLU A 43 -2.92 14.41 11.54
N LYS A 44 -2.00 15.15 10.94
CA LYS A 44 -2.04 15.39 9.50
C LYS A 44 -1.45 14.22 8.73
N MET A 45 -2.13 13.81 7.67
CA MET A 45 -1.58 12.93 6.65
C MET A 45 -0.98 13.75 5.50
N HIS A 46 0.11 13.26 4.94
CA HIS A 46 0.76 13.90 3.80
C HIS A 46 0.45 13.15 2.52
N PHE A 47 -0.18 13.79 1.54
CA PHE A 47 -0.20 13.26 0.17
C PHE A 47 1.25 13.15 -0.34
N VAL A 48 1.69 11.94 -0.70
CA VAL A 48 3.10 11.67 -1.03
C VAL A 48 3.33 11.18 -2.46
N ALA A 49 2.37 10.48 -3.03
CA ALA A 49 2.48 9.87 -4.34
C ALA A 49 1.09 9.51 -4.90
N HIS A 50 0.99 9.36 -6.21
CA HIS A 50 -0.16 8.76 -6.87
C HIS A 50 0.23 7.60 -7.78
N CYS A 51 -0.71 6.66 -7.96
CA CYS A 51 -0.55 5.51 -8.83
C CYS A 51 -0.79 5.87 -10.29
N VAL A 52 -0.03 5.26 -11.18
CA VAL A 52 -0.15 5.40 -12.63
C VAL A 52 0.09 4.06 -13.32
N PHE A 53 -0.37 3.92 -14.56
CA PHE A 53 -0.01 2.78 -15.39
C PHE A 53 1.52 2.70 -15.57
N ASN A 54 2.06 1.48 -15.59
CA ASN A 54 3.45 1.25 -15.94
C ASN A 54 3.63 1.33 -17.47
N GLU A 55 3.61 2.56 -17.96
CA GLU A 55 3.71 2.93 -19.39
C GLU A 55 4.86 3.92 -19.64
N LYS A 56 5.23 4.09 -20.91
CA LYS A 56 6.38 4.91 -21.30
C LYS A 56 6.11 6.39 -21.03
N GLU A 57 4.87 6.82 -21.18
CA GLU A 57 4.36 8.17 -20.97
C GLU A 57 4.55 8.59 -19.51
N SER A 58 4.23 7.67 -18.58
CA SER A 58 4.42 7.85 -17.14
C SER A 58 5.90 7.81 -16.74
N PHE A 59 6.74 7.04 -17.43
CA PHE A 59 8.18 6.88 -17.11
C PHE A 59 9.10 7.02 -18.33
N PRO A 60 9.19 8.22 -18.96
CA PRO A 60 9.82 8.40 -20.27
C PRO A 60 11.32 8.08 -20.28
N LYS A 61 11.99 8.28 -19.15
CA LYS A 61 13.44 8.02 -19.01
C LYS A 61 13.78 6.60 -18.58
N SER A 62 12.79 5.74 -18.35
CA SER A 62 13.03 4.38 -17.88
C SER A 62 13.21 3.38 -19.03
N ASN A 63 14.12 2.43 -18.84
CA ASN A 63 14.36 1.28 -19.73
C ASN A 63 13.70 0.00 -19.20
N ARG A 64 12.72 0.14 -18.30
CA ARG A 64 11.94 -0.98 -17.76
C ARG A 64 11.08 -1.60 -18.85
N GLU A 65 10.57 -2.80 -18.56
CA GLU A 65 9.49 -3.40 -19.32
C GLU A 65 8.19 -2.64 -19.04
N PHE A 66 7.44 -2.34 -20.10
CA PHE A 66 6.16 -1.62 -20.07
C PHE A 66 5.03 -2.54 -20.56
N ILE A 67 3.80 -2.19 -20.20
CA ILE A 67 2.61 -2.89 -20.69
C ILE A 67 2.63 -2.88 -22.22
N ASN A 68 2.50 -4.05 -22.83
CA ASN A 68 2.62 -4.24 -24.28
C ASN A 68 1.50 -5.11 -24.90
N GLY A 69 0.43 -5.41 -24.15
CA GLY A 69 -0.72 -6.16 -24.63
C GLY A 69 -1.56 -6.78 -23.51
N GLU A 70 -2.64 -7.47 -23.89
CA GLU A 70 -3.63 -8.07 -22.97
C GLU A 70 -3.05 -9.22 -22.14
N ASP A 71 -2.06 -9.93 -22.68
CA ASP A 71 -1.38 -11.04 -22.02
C ASP A 71 -0.18 -10.59 -21.16
N PHE A 72 -0.01 -9.28 -20.94
CA PHE A 72 1.13 -8.77 -20.18
C PHE A 72 1.07 -9.17 -18.71
N GLU A 73 2.13 -9.84 -18.23
CA GLU A 73 2.21 -10.38 -16.85
C GLU A 73 3.19 -9.64 -15.94
N GLY A 74 3.82 -8.58 -16.45
CA GLY A 74 4.82 -7.79 -15.75
C GLY A 74 4.22 -6.80 -14.75
N LYS A 75 4.93 -5.70 -14.52
CA LYS A 75 4.49 -4.64 -13.62
C LYS A 75 3.38 -3.83 -14.29
N LEU A 76 2.18 -3.83 -13.72
CA LEU A 76 1.00 -3.14 -14.28
C LEU A 76 0.91 -1.67 -13.84
N VAL A 77 1.30 -1.40 -12.60
CA VAL A 77 1.26 -0.04 -12.04
C VAL A 77 2.57 0.32 -11.37
N ASP A 78 2.82 1.62 -11.26
CA ASP A 78 3.85 2.20 -10.42
C ASP A 78 3.37 3.52 -9.84
N TYR A 79 4.25 4.23 -9.12
CA TYR A 79 3.88 5.45 -8.41
C TYR A 79 4.78 6.61 -8.82
N LEU A 80 4.16 7.77 -9.05
CA LEU A 80 4.86 9.05 -9.23
C LEU A 80 4.94 9.77 -7.89
N LYS A 81 6.06 10.44 -7.67
CA LYS A 81 6.34 11.19 -6.44
C LYS A 81 5.69 12.57 -6.51
N ASP A 82 4.96 12.95 -5.47
CA ASP A 82 4.37 14.29 -5.31
C ASP A 82 4.94 15.06 -4.11
N SER A 83 5.60 14.36 -3.17
CA SER A 83 6.19 14.97 -1.97
C SER A 83 7.62 14.48 -1.71
N PRO A 84 8.51 15.29 -1.12
CA PRO A 84 9.81 14.82 -0.64
C PRO A 84 9.70 13.67 0.36
N TYR A 85 8.59 13.58 1.12
CA TYR A 85 8.33 12.51 2.08
C TYR A 85 8.26 11.12 1.45
N TRP A 86 7.98 11.01 0.15
CA TRP A 86 8.01 9.73 -0.57
C TRP A 86 9.34 8.99 -0.43
N GLU A 87 10.44 9.74 -0.39
CA GLU A 87 11.81 9.23 -0.40
C GLU A 87 12.51 9.36 0.95
N ASP A 88 11.82 9.84 1.99
CA ASP A 88 12.42 10.09 3.29
C ASP A 88 12.70 8.77 4.03
N GLU A 89 13.99 8.48 4.23
CA GLU A 89 14.50 7.32 4.99
C GLU A 89 14.87 7.65 6.45
N GLY A 90 14.73 8.92 6.84
CA GLY A 90 14.97 9.42 8.20
C GLY A 90 13.83 9.12 9.17
N ALA A 91 12.72 8.56 8.69
CA ALA A 91 11.54 8.22 9.47
C ALA A 91 11.07 6.79 9.21
N GLU A 92 10.24 6.31 10.13
CA GLU A 92 9.29 5.24 9.88
C GLU A 92 7.97 5.86 9.44
N TRP A 93 7.10 5.09 8.79
CA TRP A 93 5.88 5.61 8.19
C TRP A 93 4.71 4.69 8.48
N VAL A 94 3.57 5.27 8.85
CA VAL A 94 2.26 4.68 8.55
C VAL A 94 1.77 5.31 7.25
N TYR A 95 1.13 4.55 6.37
CA TYR A 95 0.57 5.05 5.13
C TYR A 95 -0.87 4.59 4.95
N CYS A 96 -1.60 5.38 4.19
CA CYS A 96 -2.91 5.05 3.68
C CYS A 96 -2.86 4.96 2.15
N ILE A 97 -3.58 4.01 1.57
CA ILE A 97 -3.95 4.03 0.14
C ILE A 97 -5.40 4.47 0.09
N ALA A 98 -5.69 5.49 -0.71
CA ALA A 98 -7.04 6.01 -0.90
C ALA A 98 -7.46 5.93 -2.37
N TYR A 99 -8.71 5.54 -2.60
CA TYR A 99 -9.38 5.58 -3.90
C TYR A 99 -10.36 6.74 -3.90
N ASP A 100 -10.18 7.71 -4.79
CA ASP A 100 -10.97 8.97 -4.85
C ASP A 100 -11.10 9.68 -3.49
N GLY A 101 -10.04 9.62 -2.66
CA GLY A 101 -10.01 10.20 -1.32
C GLY A 101 -10.56 9.31 -0.21
N HIS A 102 -11.08 8.11 -0.50
CA HIS A 102 -11.58 7.16 0.49
C HIS A 102 -10.53 6.09 0.84
N ILE A 103 -10.23 5.90 2.13
CA ILE A 103 -9.13 5.04 2.58
C ILE A 103 -9.51 3.57 2.48
N VAL A 104 -8.79 2.83 1.62
CA VAL A 104 -9.02 1.39 1.40
C VAL A 104 -7.96 0.51 2.06
N LYS A 105 -6.81 1.08 2.45
CA LYS A 105 -5.69 0.36 3.07
C LYS A 105 -4.97 1.25 4.07
N ILE A 106 -4.64 0.68 5.23
CA ILE A 106 -3.62 1.22 6.14
C ILE A 106 -2.45 0.24 6.20
N GLY A 107 -1.22 0.74 6.25
CA GLY A 107 -0.06 -0.10 6.51
C GLY A 107 1.15 0.67 6.98
N MET A 108 2.28 -0.02 7.20
CA MET A 108 3.53 0.64 7.59
C MET A 108 4.76 0.34 6.73
N SER A 109 5.77 1.20 6.91
CA SER A 109 7.13 1.05 6.39
C SER A 109 8.15 1.47 7.44
N LEU A 110 9.13 0.61 7.72
CA LEU A 110 10.29 0.91 8.56
C LEU A 110 11.39 1.71 7.81
N SER A 111 11.12 2.07 6.55
CA SER A 111 12.01 2.84 5.67
C SER A 111 11.15 3.80 4.83
N SER A 112 11.67 4.36 3.73
CA SER A 112 10.86 5.24 2.86
C SER A 112 9.65 4.55 2.24
N LEU A 113 8.60 5.34 1.99
CA LEU A 113 7.40 4.87 1.29
C LEU A 113 7.73 4.39 -0.12
N LYS A 114 8.66 5.04 -0.83
CA LYS A 114 9.17 4.57 -2.12
C LYS A 114 9.64 3.11 -2.08
N LYS A 115 10.38 2.70 -1.04
CA LYS A 115 10.85 1.30 -0.90
C LYS A 115 9.67 0.36 -0.63
N ARG A 116 8.70 0.77 0.19
CA ARG A 116 7.50 -0.04 0.47
C ARG A 116 6.63 -0.26 -0.76
N PHE A 117 6.43 0.78 -1.57
CA PHE A 117 5.63 0.71 -2.79
C PHE A 117 6.38 0.10 -3.98
N ALA A 118 7.72 0.17 -3.98
CA ALA A 118 8.54 -0.68 -4.84
C ALA A 118 8.38 -2.18 -4.50
N SER A 119 8.23 -2.53 -3.22
CA SER A 119 7.89 -3.91 -2.82
C SER A 119 6.51 -4.31 -3.33
N TYR A 120 5.50 -3.44 -3.18
CA TYR A 120 4.17 -3.68 -3.77
C TYR A 120 4.27 -3.98 -5.27
N SER A 121 5.00 -3.16 -6.00
CA SER A 121 5.25 -3.32 -7.44
C SER A 121 5.87 -4.66 -7.87
N CYS A 122 6.46 -5.44 -6.95
CA CYS A 122 6.94 -6.79 -7.22
C CYS A 122 5.80 -7.83 -7.27
N GLY A 123 4.57 -7.46 -6.88
CA GLY A 123 3.36 -8.27 -6.97
C GLY A 123 2.85 -8.42 -8.39
N THR A 124 3.70 -8.88 -9.32
CA THR A 124 3.32 -9.10 -10.72
C THR A 124 2.63 -10.45 -10.91
N ARG A 125 1.85 -10.59 -11.98
CA ARG A 125 1.22 -11.87 -12.37
C ARG A 125 2.26 -12.96 -12.57
N LYS A 126 3.37 -12.63 -13.23
CA LYS A 126 4.51 -13.54 -13.42
C LYS A 126 5.08 -14.02 -12.08
N ALA A 127 5.25 -13.12 -11.11
CA ALA A 127 5.77 -13.47 -9.79
C ALA A 127 4.77 -14.30 -8.96
N MET A 128 3.47 -14.00 -9.07
CA MET A 128 2.40 -14.73 -8.39
C MET A 128 2.29 -16.17 -8.92
N LYS A 129 2.23 -16.35 -10.25
CA LYS A 129 2.24 -17.68 -10.89
C LYS A 129 3.45 -18.53 -10.50
N LYS A 130 4.60 -17.88 -10.27
CA LYS A 130 5.83 -18.53 -9.80
C LYS A 130 5.83 -18.81 -8.29
N GLY A 131 4.99 -18.14 -7.51
CA GLY A 131 5.01 -18.19 -6.04
C GLY A 131 6.18 -17.44 -5.41
N SER A 132 6.70 -16.38 -6.06
CA SER A 132 7.89 -15.65 -5.61
C SER A 132 7.60 -14.23 -5.08
N CYS A 133 6.34 -13.84 -4.94
CA CYS A 133 5.93 -12.59 -4.31
C CYS A 133 4.97 -12.86 -3.13
N SER A 134 4.75 -11.86 -2.28
CA SER A 134 3.71 -11.98 -1.25
C SER A 134 2.32 -11.80 -1.87
N THR A 135 1.34 -12.52 -1.33
CA THR A 135 -0.07 -12.39 -1.73
C THR A 135 -0.60 -10.98 -1.50
N THR A 136 -0.22 -10.33 -0.40
CA THR A 136 -0.55 -8.93 -0.15
C THR A 136 0.01 -8.01 -1.24
N ASN A 137 1.24 -8.24 -1.73
CA ASN A 137 1.79 -7.38 -2.77
C ASN A 137 1.03 -7.53 -4.08
N TYR A 138 0.59 -8.75 -4.40
CA TYR A 138 -0.22 -9.05 -5.57
C TYR A 138 -1.61 -8.41 -5.48
N VAL A 139 -2.34 -8.63 -4.37
CA VAL A 139 -3.68 -8.07 -4.15
C VAL A 139 -3.67 -6.55 -4.28
N ILE A 140 -2.71 -5.86 -3.66
CA ILE A 140 -2.63 -4.40 -3.73
C ILE A 140 -2.28 -3.91 -5.14
N THR A 141 -1.40 -4.63 -5.85
CA THR A 141 -1.03 -4.25 -7.23
C THR A 141 -2.20 -4.42 -8.19
N GLU A 142 -2.91 -5.54 -8.14
CA GLU A 142 -4.09 -5.79 -8.98
C GLU A 142 -5.25 -4.85 -8.60
N SER A 143 -5.48 -4.59 -7.32
CA SER A 143 -6.52 -3.64 -6.88
C SER A 143 -6.22 -2.22 -7.35
N ASN A 144 -4.99 -1.74 -7.17
CA ASN A 144 -4.61 -0.40 -7.64
C ASN A 144 -4.69 -0.30 -9.17
N TYR A 145 -4.30 -1.36 -9.87
CA TYR A 145 -4.43 -1.45 -11.32
C TYR A 145 -5.90 -1.36 -11.78
N HIS A 146 -6.79 -2.11 -11.14
CA HIS A 146 -8.20 -2.06 -11.45
C HIS A 146 -8.79 -0.66 -11.16
N GLY A 147 -8.46 -0.08 -10.00
CA GLY A 147 -8.92 1.26 -9.63
C GLY A 147 -8.59 2.33 -10.69
N ILE A 148 -7.34 2.40 -11.15
CA ILE A 148 -6.98 3.36 -12.21
C ILE A 148 -7.56 3.00 -13.59
N THR A 149 -7.89 1.72 -13.83
CA THR A 149 -8.56 1.28 -15.07
C THR A 149 -10.02 1.75 -15.10
N GLU A 150 -10.68 1.78 -13.95
CA GLU A 150 -12.02 2.33 -13.77
C GLU A 150 -12.03 3.88 -13.66
N GLY A 151 -10.87 4.52 -13.81
CA GLY A 151 -10.75 5.98 -13.79
C GLY A 151 -10.68 6.61 -12.40
N MET A 152 -10.49 5.81 -11.35
CA MET A 152 -10.33 6.30 -9.98
C MET A 152 -8.94 6.92 -9.78
N LYS A 153 -8.86 7.89 -8.86
CA LYS A 153 -7.57 8.37 -8.35
C LYS A 153 -7.09 7.44 -7.25
N VAL A 154 -5.95 6.81 -7.46
CA VAL A 154 -5.30 5.99 -6.41
C VAL A 154 -4.14 6.79 -5.81
N GLU A 155 -4.33 7.25 -4.58
CA GLU A 155 -3.46 8.21 -3.91
C GLU A 155 -2.84 7.60 -2.65
N ILE A 156 -1.61 8.00 -2.36
CA ILE A 156 -0.85 7.52 -1.21
C ILE A 156 -0.66 8.67 -0.23
N TYR A 157 -1.06 8.42 1.02
CA TYR A 157 -0.89 9.35 2.13
C TYR A 157 0.06 8.75 3.16
N GLY A 158 0.88 9.58 3.81
CA GLY A 158 1.87 9.16 4.80
C GLY A 158 1.77 9.95 6.10
N ILE A 159 1.84 9.25 7.23
CA ILE A 159 1.99 9.78 8.58
C ILE A 159 3.43 9.49 9.01
N ARG A 160 4.18 10.56 9.28
CA ARG A 160 5.61 10.47 9.55
C ARG A 160 5.87 10.14 11.01
N ILE A 161 6.61 9.06 11.27
CA ILE A 161 7.01 8.63 12.61
C ILE A 161 8.50 8.84 12.79
N GLU A 162 8.90 9.76 13.66
CA GLU A 162 10.31 10.02 13.93
C GLU A 162 11.02 8.77 14.43
N LYS A 163 12.28 8.57 14.02
CA LYS A 163 13.08 7.48 14.56
C LYS A 163 13.42 7.73 16.02
N LYS A 164 13.33 6.68 16.84
CA LYS A 164 13.72 6.71 18.24
C LYS A 164 14.91 5.79 18.44
N TYR A 165 15.85 6.21 19.28
CA TYR A 165 17.01 5.41 19.62
C TYR A 165 17.04 5.15 21.12
N SER A 166 17.37 3.94 21.53
CA SER A 166 17.64 3.58 22.93
C SER A 166 19.07 3.09 23.09
N THR A 167 19.64 3.36 24.25
CA THR A 167 20.98 2.88 24.62
C THR A 167 20.81 1.76 25.64
N GLU A 168 21.20 0.55 25.24
CA GLU A 168 21.08 -0.64 26.06
C GLU A 168 22.46 -1.11 26.51
N THR A 169 22.55 -1.59 27.76
CA THR A 169 23.75 -2.26 28.26
C THR A 169 23.44 -3.72 28.51
N ALA A 170 24.08 -4.61 27.74
CA ALA A 170 23.87 -6.05 27.79
C ALA A 170 25.16 -6.81 27.46
N PHE A 171 25.11 -8.14 27.46
CA PHE A 171 26.21 -9.01 27.01
C PHE A 171 27.58 -8.69 27.66
N GLY A 172 27.62 -8.71 28.99
CA GLY A 172 28.84 -8.46 29.76
C GLY A 172 29.17 -6.97 29.93
N GLY A 173 28.16 -6.13 30.11
CA GLY A 173 28.34 -4.69 30.37
C GLY A 173 28.67 -3.87 29.12
N ARG A 174 28.44 -4.40 27.92
CA ARG A 174 28.66 -3.68 26.66
C ARG A 174 27.45 -2.81 26.35
N THR A 175 27.73 -1.55 26.04
CA THR A 175 26.70 -0.58 25.70
C THR A 175 26.60 -0.41 24.19
N ARG A 176 25.37 -0.37 23.66
CA ARG A 176 25.10 -0.06 22.24
C ARG A 176 23.85 0.79 22.12
N THR A 177 23.92 1.83 21.29
CA THR A 177 22.73 2.56 20.84
C THR A 177 22.14 1.88 19.62
N MET A 178 20.83 1.65 19.65
CA MET A 178 20.09 0.96 18.60
C MET A 178 18.76 1.67 18.32
N GLU A 179 18.30 1.58 17.08
CA GLU A 179 17.01 2.10 16.65
C GLU A 179 15.89 1.27 17.28
N THR A 180 14.94 1.94 17.93
CA THR A 180 13.71 1.33 18.44
C THR A 180 12.64 1.44 17.37
N LEU A 181 12.35 0.33 16.70
CA LEU A 181 11.32 0.26 15.66
C LEU A 181 9.93 0.39 16.29
N ARG A 182 9.13 1.34 15.81
CA ARG A 182 7.79 1.63 16.36
C ARG A 182 6.67 1.51 15.35
N GLY A 183 6.98 1.39 14.07
CA GLY A 183 6.04 1.46 12.95
C GLY A 183 4.91 0.43 13.04
N ARG A 184 5.16 -0.77 13.56
CA ARG A 184 4.09 -1.76 13.80
C ARG A 184 3.09 -1.29 14.86
N GLY A 185 3.58 -0.77 15.99
CA GLY A 185 2.70 -0.26 17.05
C GLY A 185 1.89 0.96 16.59
N TYR A 186 2.49 1.85 15.79
CA TYR A 186 1.76 2.95 15.18
C TYR A 186 0.75 2.49 14.12
N GLU A 187 1.08 1.51 13.28
CA GLU A 187 0.14 0.93 12.32
C GLU A 187 -1.09 0.35 13.02
N GLU A 188 -0.87 -0.43 14.09
CA GLU A 188 -1.94 -1.00 14.90
C GLU A 188 -2.80 0.10 15.51
N TRP A 189 -2.18 1.11 16.13
CA TRP A 189 -2.92 2.21 16.76
C TRP A 189 -3.73 3.03 15.75
N VAL A 190 -3.15 3.39 14.60
CA VAL A 190 -3.88 4.11 13.53
C VAL A 190 -5.01 3.25 12.97
N THR A 191 -4.80 1.93 12.83
CA THR A 191 -5.86 1.01 12.39
C THR A 191 -6.96 0.89 13.43
N ASP A 192 -6.64 0.88 14.72
CA ASP A 192 -7.64 0.81 15.78
C ASP A 192 -8.50 2.09 15.80
N ILE A 193 -7.91 3.28 15.61
CA ILE A 193 -8.66 4.55 15.45
C ILE A 193 -9.60 4.47 14.23
N PHE A 194 -9.14 3.89 13.12
CA PHE A 194 -9.99 3.67 11.93
C PHE A 194 -11.21 2.79 12.27
N ILE A 195 -10.99 1.68 12.97
CA ILE A 195 -12.05 0.74 13.38
C ILE A 195 -13.00 1.42 14.35
N GLU A 196 -12.50 2.18 15.32
CA GLU A 196 -13.33 2.93 16.27
C GLU A 196 -14.24 3.96 15.57
N THR A 197 -13.77 4.53 14.45
CA THR A 197 -14.50 5.55 13.68
C THR A 197 -15.52 4.94 12.72
N THR A 198 -15.18 3.82 12.08
CA THR A 198 -15.98 3.24 10.97
C THR A 198 -16.73 1.96 11.36
N GLY A 199 -16.32 1.29 12.44
CA GLY A 199 -16.84 -0.01 12.85
C GLY A 199 -16.26 -1.21 12.09
N HIS A 200 -15.32 -1.01 11.16
CA HIS A 200 -14.68 -2.09 10.41
C HIS A 200 -13.20 -1.78 10.12
N ILE A 201 -12.47 -2.78 9.60
CA ILE A 201 -11.11 -2.55 9.08
C ILE A 201 -11.17 -2.01 7.64
N PRO A 202 -10.14 -1.32 7.15
CA PRO A 202 -10.08 -0.92 5.74
C PRO A 202 -10.18 -2.15 4.83
N ILE A 203 -10.96 -2.06 3.75
CA ILE A 203 -11.33 -3.22 2.93
C ILE A 203 -10.16 -4.03 2.34
N LEU A 204 -9.02 -3.41 2.03
CA LEU A 204 -7.81 -4.09 1.52
C LEU A 204 -6.83 -4.51 2.64
N CYS A 205 -7.20 -4.31 3.90
CA CYS A 205 -6.50 -4.94 5.02
C CYS A 205 -7.06 -6.36 5.23
N VAL A 206 -6.15 -7.31 5.47
CA VAL A 206 -6.58 -8.66 5.85
C VAL A 206 -7.14 -8.57 7.27
N GLN A 207 -8.30 -9.20 7.53
CA GLN A 207 -8.81 -9.36 8.89
C GLN A 207 -7.69 -9.92 9.78
N LYS A 208 -7.46 -9.28 10.94
CA LYS A 208 -6.64 -9.86 12.01
C LYS A 208 -7.28 -11.22 12.30
N GLY A 209 -6.71 -12.31 11.77
CA GLY A 209 -7.01 -13.64 12.28
C GLY A 209 -6.70 -13.58 13.76
N ASN A 210 -7.65 -13.96 14.62
CA ASN A 210 -7.52 -13.89 16.08
C ASN A 210 -6.12 -14.34 16.51
N SER A 211 -5.23 -13.39 16.79
CA SER A 211 -3.88 -13.65 17.29
C SER A 211 -3.97 -13.90 18.79
N SER A 212 -4.80 -14.87 19.14
CA SER A 212 -5.00 -15.41 20.48
C SER A 212 -5.35 -16.89 20.37
N GLU A 213 -4.33 -17.69 20.02
CA GLU A 213 -4.14 -19.06 20.50
C GLU A 213 -2.67 -19.24 20.91
#